data_AF-A0A6I3X052-F1
#
_entry.id   AF-A0A6I3X052-F1
#
_cell.length_a   1.000
_cell.length_b   1.000
_cell.length_c   1.000
_cell.angle_alpha   90.00
_cell.angle_beta   90.00
_cell.angle_gamma   90.00
#
_symmetry.space_group_name_H-M   'P 1'
#
loop_
_entity.id
_entity.type
_entity.pdbx_description
1 polymer ?
#
loop_
_entity_poly.entity_id
_entity_poly.type
_entity_poly.pdbx_seq_one_letter_code
_entity_poly.pdbx_strand_id
1 'polypeptide(L)'
;MQNNARILGAEAFGTTVLMLGGPGTAILMANSEAKVLAVSLAFGFSLLIMAYVIGPISGCHINPAVTLGMFLARKVNGAHAVFAVIGQAIGAALGGAILWGIARNVDGYQR
;
A
#
# COMPACT_ATOMS: atom_id res chain seq x y z
N MET A 1 13.17 22.03 1.08
CA MET A 1 11.86 22.11 0.40
C MET A 1 11.32 20.70 0.22
N GLN A 2 10.13 20.38 0.73
CA GLN A 2 9.48 19.09 0.46
C GLN A 2 9.18 19.00 -1.04
N ASN A 3 9.70 17.97 -1.71
CA ASN A 3 9.39 17.74 -3.12
C ASN A 3 8.13 16.87 -3.20
N ASN A 4 6.99 17.52 -3.43
CA ASN A 4 5.68 16.88 -3.46
C ASN A 4 5.59 15.75 -4.50
N ALA A 5 6.30 15.86 -5.63
CA ALA A 5 6.34 14.80 -6.64
C ALA A 5 7.03 13.53 -6.10
N ARG A 6 8.07 13.68 -5.28
CA ARG A 6 8.75 12.55 -4.64
C ARG A 6 7.85 11.86 -3.60
N ILE A 7 7.06 12.63 -2.85
CA ILE A 7 6.08 12.07 -1.89
C ILE A 7 5.02 11.25 -2.64
N LEU A 8 4.42 11.82 -3.69
CA LEU A 8 3.42 11.14 -4.49
C LEU A 8 3.94 9.82 -5.07
N GLY A 9 5.14 9.86 -5.69
CA GLY A 9 5.75 8.66 -6.27
C GLY A 9 6.09 7.60 -5.23
N ALA A 10 6.62 8.00 -4.08
CA ALA A 10 6.93 7.11 -2.96
C ALA A 10 5.66 6.42 -2.42
N GLU A 11 4.62 7.19 -2.14
CA GLU A 11 3.35 6.70 -1.61
C GLU A 11 2.61 5.82 -2.62
N ALA A 12 2.67 6.14 -3.92
CA ALA A 12 2.12 5.29 -4.98
C ALA A 12 2.85 3.95 -5.10
N PHE A 13 4.18 3.97 -5.10
CA PHE A 13 4.98 2.74 -5.14
C PHE A 13 4.74 1.87 -3.91
N GLY A 14 4.80 2.46 -2.71
CA GLY A 14 4.59 1.72 -1.46
C GLY A 14 3.19 1.12 -1.35
N THR A 15 2.16 1.86 -1.75
CA THR A 15 0.78 1.35 -1.72
C THR A 15 0.55 0.25 -2.76
N THR A 16 1.21 0.34 -3.93
CA THR A 16 1.20 -0.75 -4.92
C THR A 16 1.79 -2.02 -4.33
N VAL A 17 2.96 -1.94 -3.68
CA VAL A 17 3.60 -3.10 -3.02
C VAL A 17 2.72 -3.65 -1.89
N LEU A 18 2.11 -2.79 -1.08
CA LEU A 18 1.21 -3.21 -0.01
C LEU A 18 0.00 -3.99 -0.54
N MET A 19 -0.59 -3.54 -1.65
CA MET A 19 -1.67 -4.25 -2.34
C MET A 19 -1.22 -5.63 -2.83
N LEU A 20 -0.04 -5.72 -3.45
CA LEU A 20 0.48 -6.99 -3.95
C LEU A 20 0.77 -7.99 -2.81
N GLY A 21 1.32 -7.52 -1.69
CA GLY A 21 1.61 -8.35 -0.53
C GLY A 21 0.36 -8.80 0.21
N GLY A 22 -0.45 -7.88 0.72
CA GLY A 22 -1.57 -8.23 1.58
C GLY A 22 -2.75 -8.86 0.82
N PRO A 23 -3.55 -8.05 0.09
CA PRO A 23 -4.64 -8.54 -0.75
C PRO A 23 -4.23 -9.62 -1.75
N GLY A 24 -3.04 -9.52 -2.36
CA GLY A 24 -2.54 -10.54 -3.27
C GLY A 24 -2.38 -11.91 -2.62
N THR A 25 -1.72 -11.99 -1.46
CA THR A 25 -1.63 -13.25 -0.70
C THR A 25 -3.00 -13.76 -0.27
N ALA A 26 -3.93 -12.86 0.12
CA ALA A 26 -5.28 -13.26 0.52
C ALA A 26 -6.07 -13.93 -0.61
N ILE A 27 -5.92 -13.43 -1.84
CA ILE A 27 -6.56 -14.00 -3.03
C ILE A 27 -5.91 -15.33 -3.42
N LEU A 28 -4.58 -15.36 -3.53
CA LEU A 28 -3.85 -16.54 -4.02
C LEU A 28 -3.86 -17.71 -3.04
N MET A 29 -4.02 -17.45 -1.75
CA MET A 29 -4.09 -18.47 -0.69
C MET A 29 -5.51 -18.71 -0.19
N ALA A 30 -6.55 -18.33 -0.94
CA ALA A 30 -7.94 -18.37 -0.50
C ALA A 30 -8.38 -19.71 0.14
N ASN A 31 -7.88 -20.83 -0.41
CA ASN A 31 -8.21 -22.21 -0.03
C ASN A 31 -7.16 -22.87 0.90
N SER A 32 -6.14 -22.14 1.35
CA SER A 32 -5.11 -22.67 2.26
C SER A 32 -5.53 -22.51 3.72
N GLU A 33 -5.28 -23.53 4.54
CA GLU A 33 -5.43 -23.46 6.00
C GLU A 33 -4.45 -22.46 6.63
N ALA A 34 -3.27 -22.26 6.01
CA ALA A 34 -2.25 -21.32 6.46
C ALA A 34 -2.53 -19.85 6.08
N LYS A 35 -3.67 -19.55 5.45
CA LYS A 35 -4.00 -18.22 4.89
C LYS A 35 -3.85 -17.09 5.89
N VAL A 36 -4.35 -17.24 7.12
CA VAL A 36 -4.32 -16.16 8.12
C VAL A 36 -2.88 -15.77 8.46
N LEU A 37 -2.02 -16.77 8.73
CA LEU A 37 -0.61 -16.53 9.01
C LEU A 37 0.11 -15.91 7.82
N ALA A 38 -0.10 -16.46 6.62
CA ALA A 38 0.55 -15.97 5.41
C ALA A 38 0.16 -14.53 5.07
N VAL A 39 -1.14 -14.19 5.14
CA VAL A 39 -1.63 -12.81 4.92
C VAL A 39 -1.06 -11.87 5.97
N SER A 40 -1.04 -12.28 7.25
CA SER A 40 -0.52 -11.44 8.33
C SER A 40 0.97 -11.13 8.14
N LEU A 41 1.77 -12.15 7.79
CA LEU A 41 3.21 -11.98 7.50
C LEU A 41 3.43 -11.16 6.23
N ALA A 42 2.63 -11.37 5.18
CA ALA A 42 2.75 -10.63 3.93
C ALA A 42 2.48 -9.13 4.11
N PHE A 43 1.43 -8.77 4.86
CA PHE A 43 1.18 -7.38 5.26
C PHE A 43 2.34 -6.82 6.09
N GLY A 44 2.77 -7.55 7.13
CA GLY A 44 3.83 -7.10 8.04
C GLY A 44 5.17 -6.87 7.33
N PHE A 45 5.62 -7.81 6.50
CA PHE A 45 6.87 -7.67 5.76
C PHE A 45 6.77 -6.61 4.66
N SER A 46 5.62 -6.47 3.98
CA SER A 46 5.44 -5.39 3.00
C SER A 46 5.57 -4.01 3.66
N LEU A 47 4.93 -3.83 4.82
CA LEU A 47 5.04 -2.61 5.63
C LEU A 47 6.49 -2.38 6.09
N LEU A 48 7.15 -3.40 6.62
CA LEU A 48 8.54 -3.31 7.09
C LEU A 48 9.47 -2.86 5.97
N ILE A 49 9.43 -3.54 4.82
CA ILE A 49 10.30 -3.24 3.68
C ILE A 49 10.00 -1.83 3.17
N MET A 50 8.74 -1.46 2.99
CA MET A 50 8.38 -0.11 2.52
C MET A 50 8.76 0.98 3.51
N ALA A 51 8.68 0.74 4.82
CA ALA A 51 9.13 1.69 5.83
C ALA A 51 10.61 2.04 5.67
N TYR A 52 11.46 1.07 5.34
CA TYR A 52 12.88 1.34 5.04
C TYR A 52 13.10 1.97 3.66
N VAL A 53 12.35 1.56 2.64
CA VAL A 53 12.55 2.02 1.26
C VAL A 53 12.04 3.45 1.05
N ILE A 54 10.83 3.76 1.50
CA ILE A 54 10.17 5.06 1.24
C ILE A 54 9.99 5.92 2.48
N GLY A 55 10.20 5.38 3.69
CA GLY A 55 10.14 6.16 4.93
C GLY A 55 10.98 7.44 4.91
N PRO A 56 12.26 7.41 4.48
CA PRO A 56 13.09 8.61 4.35
C PRO A 56 12.60 9.64 3.32
N ILE A 57 11.64 9.28 2.46
CA ILE A 57 11.12 10.11 1.38
C ILE A 57 9.77 10.73 1.76
N SER A 58 8.80 9.91 2.17
CA SER A 58 7.42 10.32 2.45
C SER A 58 6.97 10.09 3.89
N GLY A 59 7.73 9.37 4.71
CA GLY A 59 7.25 8.87 5.99
C GLY A 59 6.47 7.54 5.88
N CYS A 60 6.34 6.98 4.67
CA CYS A 60 5.71 5.68 4.41
C CYS A 60 4.32 5.56 5.04
N HIS A 61 3.39 6.47 4.72
CA HIS A 61 2.05 6.38 5.27
C HIS A 61 1.26 5.24 4.64
N ILE A 62 1.32 5.14 3.30
CA ILE A 62 0.70 4.11 2.43
C ILE A 62 -0.76 3.78 2.81
N ASN A 63 -1.42 4.77 3.42
CA ASN A 63 -2.75 4.67 4.01
C ASN A 63 -3.32 6.09 4.25
N PRO A 64 -4.50 6.41 3.69
CA PRO A 64 -5.13 7.71 3.89
C PRO A 64 -5.49 8.02 5.34
N ALA A 65 -5.86 7.02 6.14
CA ALA A 65 -6.19 7.19 7.56
C ALA A 65 -4.95 7.53 8.39
N VAL A 66 -3.81 6.89 8.11
CA VAL A 66 -2.52 7.22 8.73
C VAL A 66 -2.11 8.64 8.35
N THR A 67 -2.24 8.99 7.07
CA THR A 67 -1.93 10.34 6.58
C THR A 67 -2.77 11.41 7.26
N LEU A 68 -4.08 11.16 7.41
CA LEU A 68 -4.99 12.04 8.14
C LEU A 68 -4.57 12.16 9.61
N GLY A 69 -4.24 11.05 10.28
CA GLY A 69 -3.74 11.07 11.66
C GLY A 69 -2.47 11.91 11.81
N MET A 70 -1.52 11.76 10.90
CA MET A 70 -0.27 12.54 10.90
C MET A 70 -0.51 14.02 10.61
N PHE A 71 -1.49 14.35 9.77
CA PHE A 71 -1.90 15.73 9.51
C PHE A 71 -2.55 16.37 10.73
N LEU A 72 -3.50 15.68 11.37
CA LEU A 72 -4.17 16.15 12.60
C LEU A 72 -3.19 16.29 13.76
N ALA A 73 -2.19 15.41 13.85
CA ALA A 73 -1.10 15.48 14.81
C ALA A 73 -0.05 16.56 14.47
N ARG A 74 -0.24 17.34 13.39
CA ARG A 74 0.68 18.38 12.89
C ARG A 74 2.09 17.88 12.61
N LYS A 75 2.22 16.59 12.26
CA LYS A 75 3.50 15.97 11.86
C LYS A 75 3.81 16.15 10.38
N VAL A 76 2.78 16.40 9.57
CA VAL A 76 2.91 16.74 8.14
C VAL A 76 2.02 17.95 7.80
N ASN A 77 2.39 18.69 6.76
CA ASN A 77 1.59 19.81 6.26
C ASN A 77 0.47 19.33 5.30
N GLY A 78 -0.46 20.23 4.97
CA GLY A 78 -1.60 19.90 4.10
C GLY A 78 -1.19 19.47 2.69
N ALA A 79 -0.16 20.09 2.10
CA ALA A 79 0.34 19.70 0.79
C ALA A 79 0.85 18.25 0.80
N HIS A 80 1.72 17.91 1.75
CA HIS A 80 2.17 16.53 1.96
C HIS A 80 0.99 15.58 2.05
N ALA A 81 -0.01 15.88 2.90
CA ALA A 81 -1.15 15.00 3.10
C ALA A 81 -1.93 14.76 1.79
N VAL A 82 -2.20 15.81 1.01
CA VAL A 82 -2.90 15.71 -0.28
C VAL A 82 -2.11 14.87 -1.29
N PHE A 83 -0.82 15.16 -1.48
CA PHE A 83 0.01 14.42 -2.42
C PHE A 83 0.20 12.95 -2.01
N ALA A 84 0.28 12.67 -0.71
CA ALA A 84 0.33 11.31 -0.20
C ALA A 84 -0.98 10.54 -0.46
N VAL A 85 -2.14 11.13 -0.18
CA VAL A 85 -3.45 10.48 -0.44
C VAL A 85 -3.68 10.24 -1.93
N ILE A 86 -3.30 11.19 -2.80
CA ILE A 86 -3.37 10.99 -4.25
C ILE A 86 -2.43 9.85 -4.68
N GLY A 87 -1.19 9.84 -4.19
CA GLY A 87 -0.23 8.76 -4.44
C GLY A 87 -0.78 7.41 -4.00
N GLN A 88 -1.35 7.33 -2.79
CA GLN A 88 -1.97 6.12 -2.25
C GLN A 88 -3.13 5.62 -3.12
N ALA A 89 -4.01 6.51 -3.58
CA ALA A 89 -5.11 6.12 -4.46
C ALA A 89 -4.61 5.57 -5.80
N ILE A 90 -3.59 6.21 -6.39
CA ILE A 90 -2.95 5.73 -7.63
C ILE A 90 -2.30 4.37 -7.39
N GLY A 91 -1.54 4.21 -6.31
CA GLY A 91 -0.87 2.96 -5.97
C GLY A 91 -1.86 1.82 -5.68
N ALA A 92 -2.97 2.12 -5.01
CA ALA A 92 -4.04 1.15 -4.76
C ALA A 92 -4.69 0.68 -6.07
N ALA A 93 -4.99 1.62 -6.99
CA ALA A 93 -5.55 1.30 -8.30
C ALA A 93 -4.58 0.47 -9.17
N LEU A 94 -3.30 0.86 -9.22
CA LEU A 94 -2.27 0.12 -9.93
C LEU A 94 -2.05 -1.28 -9.37
N GLY A 95 -1.92 -1.40 -8.04
CA GLY A 95 -1.79 -2.69 -7.36
C GLY A 95 -3.00 -3.58 -7.61
N GLY A 96 -4.22 -3.03 -7.54
CA GLY A 96 -5.45 -3.74 -7.86
C GLY A 96 -5.50 -4.22 -9.32
N ALA A 97 -5.09 -3.38 -10.28
CA ALA A 97 -5.04 -3.75 -11.69
C ALA A 97 -4.02 -4.87 -11.97
N ILE A 98 -2.84 -4.81 -11.35
CA ILE A 98 -1.81 -5.86 -11.45
C ILE A 98 -2.34 -7.16 -10.85
N LEU A 99 -2.92 -7.11 -9.65
CA LEU A 99 -3.53 -8.28 -9.01
C LEU A 99 -4.62 -8.90 -9.87
N TRP A 100 -5.49 -8.08 -10.44
CA TRP A 100 -6.52 -8.56 -11.36
C TRP A 100 -5.89 -9.29 -12.55
N GLY A 101 -4.85 -8.73 -13.16
CA GLY A 101 -4.11 -9.38 -14.25
C GLY A 101 -3.52 -10.74 -13.88
N ILE A 102 -3.00 -10.88 -12.65
CA ILE A 102 -2.40 -12.12 -12.14
C ILE A 102 -3.47 -13.14 -11.75
N ALA A 103 -4.52 -12.70 -11.04
CA ALA A 103 -5.47 -13.58 -10.36
C ALA A 103 -6.76 -13.84 -11.15
N ARG A 104 -6.98 -13.21 -12.31
CA ARG A 104 -8.21 -13.37 -13.12
C ARG A 104 -8.58 -14.81 -13.49
N ASN A 105 -7.61 -15.72 -13.49
CA ASN A 105 -7.81 -17.14 -13.79
C ASN A 105 -7.73 -18.06 -12.55
N VAL A 106 -7.70 -17.49 -11.35
CA VAL A 106 -7.67 -18.27 -10.11
C VAL A 106 -9.11 -18.52 -9.66
N ASP A 107 -9.44 -19.78 -9.40
CA ASP A 107 -10.80 -20.27 -9.09
C ASP A 107 -11.47 -19.61 -7.85
N GLY A 108 -10.73 -18.77 -7.11
CA GLY A 108 -11.23 -17.99 -5.96
C GLY A 108 -11.59 -16.53 -6.24
N TYR A 109 -11.27 -15.98 -7.43
CA TYR A 109 -11.52 -14.57 -7.75
C TYR A 109 -12.93 -14.31 -8.31
N GLN A 110 -13.60 -15.33 -8.88
CA GLN A 110 -14.88 -15.20 -9.58
C GLN A 110 -16.13 -15.26 -8.67
N ARG A 111 -16.02 -14.82 -7.41
CA ARG A 111 -17.16 -14.83 -6.48
C ARG A 111 -18.00 -13.56 -6.59
#